data_AF-S4P522-F1
#
_entry.id   AF-S4P522-F1
#
_cell.length_a   1.000
_cell.length_b   1.000
_cell.length_c   1.000
_cell.angle_alpha   90.00
_cell.angle_beta   90.00
_cell.angle_gamma   90.00
#
_symmetry.space_group_name_H-M   'P 1'
#
loop_
_entity.id
_entity.type
_entity.pdbx_description
1 polymer ?
#
loop_
_entity_poly.entity_id
_entity_poly.type
_entity_poly.pdbx_seq_one_letter_code
_entity_poly.pdbx_strand_id
1 'polypeptide(L)'
;MDNDTKEFTLPPAPRGLCFDRNDFVKTSFSVDNFLADHHNVASLETMRDDLGVYLKVLRLAMIELINKDYANFVNLCATLIGFDKAIVKVQVPLSQLNEEVINVKQCL
;
A
#
# COMPACT_ATOMS: atom_id res chain seq x y z
N MET A 1 -2.72 6.85 -19.50
CA MET A 1 -2.60 5.65 -18.66
C MET A 1 -1.36 5.88 -17.82
N ASP A 2 -1.52 6.59 -16.72
CA ASP A 2 -0.40 6.89 -15.84
C ASP A 2 -0.02 5.61 -15.12
N ASN A 3 1.15 5.11 -15.46
CA ASN A 3 1.73 3.92 -14.87
C ASN A 3 2.16 4.32 -13.45
N ASP A 4 1.25 4.26 -12.49
CA ASP A 4 1.54 4.32 -11.05
C ASP A 4 2.31 3.06 -10.65
N THR A 5 3.52 2.91 -11.20
CA THR A 5 4.53 2.03 -10.64
C THR A 5 4.97 2.72 -9.37
N LYS A 6 4.23 2.53 -8.28
CA LYS A 6 4.70 2.90 -6.94
C LYS A 6 6.01 2.16 -6.75
N GLU A 7 7.10 2.88 -6.99
CA GLU A 7 8.45 2.37 -6.83
C GLU A 7 8.54 1.92 -5.37
N PHE A 8 8.70 0.62 -5.16
CA PHE A 8 8.85 0.09 -3.82
C PHE A 8 10.15 0.64 -3.25
N THR A 9 10.05 1.68 -2.45
CA THR A 9 11.18 2.24 -1.74
C THR A 9 11.41 1.40 -0.50
N LEU A 10 12.61 0.84 -0.35
CA LEU A 10 13.02 0.18 0.88
C LEU A 10 12.74 1.11 2.09
N PRO A 11 12.39 0.57 3.26
CA PRO A 11 12.31 1.36 4.49
C PRO A 11 13.72 1.82 4.92
N PRO A 12 13.83 3.02 5.53
CA PRO A 12 15.12 3.55 5.95
C PRO A 12 15.79 2.60 6.95
N ALA A 13 17.06 2.31 6.71
CA ALA A 13 17.86 1.54 7.65
C ALA A 13 18.25 2.40 8.87
N PRO A 14 18.32 1.82 10.08
CA PRO A 14 18.93 2.46 11.23
C PRO A 14 20.36 2.93 10.90
N ARG A 15 20.80 4.02 11.53
CA ARG A 15 22.17 4.53 11.32
C ARG A 15 23.18 3.56 11.92
N GLY A 16 24.32 3.40 11.25
CA GLY A 16 25.46 2.64 11.77
C GLY A 16 25.45 1.15 11.45
N LEU A 17 24.54 0.67 10.59
CA LEU A 17 24.67 -0.69 10.04
C LEU A 17 25.95 -0.79 9.20
N CYS A 18 26.57 -1.96 9.23
CA CYS A 18 27.80 -2.23 8.50
C CYS A 18 27.62 -2.40 6.98
N PHE A 19 26.44 -2.12 6.41
CA PHE A 19 26.13 -2.30 4.99
C PHE A 19 25.20 -1.22 4.45
N ASP A 20 25.19 -1.03 3.13
CA ASP A 20 24.17 -0.24 2.44
C ASP A 20 22.96 -1.13 2.10
N ARG A 21 21.77 -0.74 2.58
CA ARG A 21 20.52 -1.41 2.25
C ARG A 21 20.24 -1.47 0.74
N ASN A 22 20.76 -0.52 -0.03
CA ASN A 22 20.55 -0.48 -1.48
C ASN A 22 21.26 -1.63 -2.19
N ASP A 23 22.23 -2.29 -1.54
CA ASP A 23 22.89 -3.46 -2.11
C ASP A 23 21.90 -4.60 -2.37
N PHE A 24 20.88 -4.77 -1.51
CA PHE A 24 19.88 -5.85 -1.62
C PHE A 24 18.91 -5.69 -2.80
N VAL A 25 18.79 -4.51 -3.39
CA VAL A 25 17.91 -4.25 -4.55
C VAL A 25 18.66 -4.24 -5.88
N LYS A 26 19.99 -4.38 -5.85
CA LYS A 26 20.79 -4.51 -7.06
C LYS A 26 20.45 -5.84 -7.75
N THR A 27 20.16 -5.79 -9.05
CA THR A 27 19.94 -6.99 -9.87
C THR A 27 21.16 -7.92 -9.93
N SER A 28 22.34 -7.36 -9.68
CA SER A 28 23.63 -8.07 -9.60
C SER A 28 24.03 -8.44 -8.17
N PHE A 29 23.09 -8.47 -7.22
CA PHE A 29 23.40 -8.84 -5.84
C PHE A 29 23.99 -10.25 -5.78
N SER A 30 25.13 -10.36 -5.10
CA SER A 30 25.80 -11.63 -4.80
C SER A 30 26.19 -11.60 -3.33
N VAL A 31 25.84 -12.66 -2.60
CA VAL A 31 26.19 -12.79 -1.17
C VAL A 31 27.70 -12.79 -1.00
N ASP A 32 28.43 -13.49 -1.86
CA ASP A 32 29.89 -13.58 -1.78
C ASP A 32 30.54 -12.21 -1.97
N ASN A 33 30.09 -11.44 -2.97
CA ASN A 33 30.58 -10.08 -3.20
C ASN A 33 30.20 -9.16 -2.05
N PHE A 34 28.97 -9.26 -1.55
CA PHE A 34 28.49 -8.47 -0.42
C PHE A 34 29.31 -8.72 0.86
N LEU A 35 29.62 -9.98 1.16
CA LEU A 35 30.49 -10.35 2.29
C LEU A 35 31.92 -9.86 2.06
N ALA A 36 32.45 -10.01 0.83
CA ALA A 36 33.78 -9.54 0.46
C ALA A 36 33.90 -8.01 0.53
N ASP A 37 32.87 -7.25 0.19
CA ASP A 37 32.92 -5.79 0.24
C ASP A 37 32.93 -5.24 1.67
N HIS A 38 32.38 -6.01 2.63
CA HIS A 38 32.21 -5.58 4.02
C HIS A 38 33.12 -6.32 5.03
N HIS A 39 33.97 -7.26 4.60
CA HIS A 39 34.83 -8.05 5.49
C HIS A 39 35.80 -7.23 6.34
N ASN A 40 36.23 -6.05 5.84
CA ASN A 40 37.12 -5.13 6.56
C ASN A 40 36.37 -4.13 7.44
N VAL A 41 35.05 -4.05 7.31
CA VAL A 41 34.20 -3.06 7.99
C VAL A 41 33.63 -3.64 9.28
N ALA A 42 33.27 -4.93 9.28
CA ALA A 42 32.63 -5.57 10.42
C ALA A 42 32.96 -7.06 10.50
N SER A 43 32.90 -7.61 11.72
CA SER A 43 32.93 -9.05 11.93
C SER A 43 31.66 -9.70 11.38
N LEU A 44 31.71 -11.00 11.06
CA LEU A 44 30.52 -11.77 10.66
C LEU A 44 29.42 -11.75 11.73
N GLU A 45 29.81 -11.67 13.01
CA GLU A 45 28.87 -11.57 14.11
C GLU A 45 28.12 -10.24 14.10
N THR A 46 28.86 -9.13 13.96
CA THR A 46 28.27 -7.79 13.83
C THR A 46 27.36 -7.71 12.61
N MET A 47 27.79 -8.25 11.47
CA MET A 47 26.98 -8.26 10.26
C MET A 47 25.69 -9.08 10.45
N ARG A 48 25.75 -10.24 11.08
CA ARG A 48 24.56 -11.04 11.42
C ARG A 48 23.58 -10.22 12.25
N ASP A 49 24.08 -9.52 13.26
CA ASP A 49 23.25 -8.74 14.17
C ASP A 49 22.62 -7.54 13.45
N ASP A 50 23.38 -6.82 12.62
CA ASP A 50 22.91 -5.71 11.79
C ASP A 50 21.86 -6.15 10.75
N LEU A 51 22.08 -7.32 10.12
CA LEU A 51 21.09 -7.94 9.23
C LEU A 51 19.80 -8.28 9.99
N GLY A 52 19.93 -8.81 11.22
CA GLY A 52 18.81 -9.09 12.09
C GLY A 52 18.02 -7.84 12.49
N VAL A 53 18.72 -6.73 12.76
CA VAL A 53 18.11 -5.42 13.02
C VAL A 53 17.34 -4.94 11.79
N TYR A 54 17.96 -4.94 10.62
CA TYR A 54 17.30 -4.45 9.40
C TYR A 54 16.13 -5.35 8.97
N LEU A 55 16.22 -6.67 9.18
CA LEU A 55 15.10 -7.59 8.94
C LEU A 55 13.88 -7.26 9.79
N LYS A 56 14.06 -6.86 11.06
CA LYS A 56 12.95 -6.40 11.91
C LYS A 56 12.30 -5.13 11.36
N VAL A 57 13.10 -4.19 10.87
CA VAL A 57 12.60 -2.96 10.23
C VAL A 57 11.79 -3.29 8.97
N LEU A 58 12.29 -4.18 8.11
CA LEU A 58 11.58 -4.63 6.91
C LEU A 58 10.23 -5.27 7.26
N ARG A 59 10.19 -6.14 8.28
CA ARG A 59 8.94 -6.77 8.74
C ARG A 59 7.92 -5.75 9.24
N LEU A 60 8.35 -4.76 10.01
CA LEU A 60 7.46 -3.71 10.50
C LEU A 60 6.90 -2.87 9.35
N ALA A 61 7.77 -2.43 8.43
CA ALA A 61 7.37 -1.65 7.27
C ALA A 61 6.39 -2.41 6.36
N MET A 62 6.54 -3.73 6.23
CA MET A 62 5.58 -4.57 5.51
C MET A 62 4.20 -4.56 6.16
N ILE A 63 4.13 -4.68 7.49
CA ILE A 63 2.87 -4.60 8.23
C ILE A 63 2.22 -3.22 8.06
N GLU A 64 3.01 -2.15 8.14
CA GLU A 64 2.52 -0.78 7.94
C GLU A 64 2.00 -0.56 6.51
N LEU A 65 2.66 -1.13 5.50
CA LEU A 65 2.20 -1.06 4.12
C LEU A 65 0.84 -1.76 3.95
N ILE A 66 0.68 -2.95 4.52
CA ILE A 66 -0.59 -3.68 4.53
C ILE A 66 -1.68 -2.88 5.25
N ASN A 67 -1.37 -2.29 6.41
CA ASN A 67 -2.32 -1.49 7.16
C ASN A 67 -2.74 -0.22 6.40
N LYS A 68 -1.81 0.42 5.68
CA LYS A 68 -2.08 1.58 4.82
C LYS A 68 -3.02 1.19 3.67
N ASP A 69 -2.75 0.07 3.01
CA ASP A 69 -3.59 -0.41 1.92
C ASP A 69 -4.98 -0.83 2.43
N TYR A 70 -5.04 -1.44 3.62
CA TYR A 70 -6.30 -1.75 4.29
C TYR A 70 -7.12 -0.49 4.59
N ALA A 71 -6.49 0.56 5.13
CA ALA A 71 -7.16 1.83 5.39
C ALA A 71 -7.71 2.47 4.10
N ASN A 72 -6.95 2.44 3.01
CA ASN A 72 -7.40 2.91 1.71
C ASN A 72 -8.61 2.11 1.20
N PHE A 73 -8.57 0.78 1.34
CA PHE A 73 -9.68 -0.08 0.97
C PHE A 73 -10.95 0.23 1.77
N VAL A 74 -10.85 0.38 3.10
CA VAL A 74 -11.99 0.74 3.96
C VAL A 74 -12.57 2.11 3.56
N ASN A 75 -11.73 3.11 3.30
CA ASN A 75 -12.17 4.43 2.85
C ASN A 75 -12.90 4.36 1.50
N LEU A 76 -12.41 3.54 0.56
CA LEU A 76 -13.07 3.31 -0.72
C LEU A 76 -14.45 2.66 -0.51
N CYS A 77 -14.54 1.61 0.32
CA CYS A 77 -15.80 0.97 0.67
C CYS A 77 -16.80 1.97 1.28
N ALA A 78 -16.37 2.80 2.22
CA ALA A 78 -17.21 3.83 2.82
C ALA A 78 -17.73 4.84 1.77
N THR A 79 -16.87 5.23 0.84
CA THR A 79 -17.23 6.14 -0.27
C THR A 79 -18.28 5.50 -1.19
N LEU A 80 -18.11 4.23 -1.58
CA LEU A 80 -19.06 3.50 -2.41
C LEU A 80 -20.42 3.33 -1.73
N ILE A 81 -20.43 3.01 -0.42
CA ILE A 81 -21.67 2.96 0.37
C ILE A 81 -22.34 4.35 0.42
N GLY A 82 -21.55 5.42 0.50
CA GLY A 82 -22.05 6.79 0.41
C GLY A 82 -22.72 7.08 -0.93
N PHE A 83 -22.13 6.64 -2.04
CA PHE A 83 -22.71 6.77 -3.38
C PHE A 83 -24.01 5.96 -3.53
N ASP A 84 -24.05 4.72 -3.06
CA ASP A 84 -25.26 3.90 -3.08
C ASP A 84 -26.44 4.61 -2.40
N LYS A 85 -26.20 5.19 -1.21
CA LYS A 85 -27.20 6.02 -0.51
C LYS A 85 -27.64 7.23 -1.31
N ALA A 86 -26.73 7.89 -2.03
CA ALA A 86 -27.06 9.03 -2.87
C ALA A 86 -27.92 8.63 -4.08
N ILE A 87 -27.62 7.48 -4.70
CA ILE A 87 -28.41 6.91 -5.79
C ILE A 87 -29.84 6.62 -5.29
N VAL A 88 -29.99 5.95 -4.15
CA VAL A 88 -31.31 5.66 -3.57
C VAL A 88 -32.11 6.95 -3.32
N LYS A 89 -31.47 8.00 -2.80
CA LYS A 89 -32.11 9.30 -2.57
C LYS A 89 -32.62 9.97 -3.85
N VAL A 90 -32.02 9.71 -5.00
CA VAL A 90 -32.48 10.22 -6.31
C VAL A 90 -33.51 9.28 -6.93
N GLN A 91 -33.34 7.98 -6.80
CA GLN A 91 -34.22 6.97 -7.38
C GLN A 91 -35.63 7.04 -6.81
N VAL A 92 -35.78 7.19 -5.49
CA VAL A 92 -37.10 7.26 -4.82
C VAL A 92 -37.99 8.38 -5.37
N PRO A 93 -37.57 9.66 -5.37
CA PRO A 93 -38.42 10.74 -5.90
C PRO A 93 -38.65 10.62 -7.41
N LEU A 94 -37.71 10.07 -8.18
CA LEU A 94 -37.94 9.81 -9.61
C LEU A 94 -39.02 8.75 -9.85
N SER A 95 -39.04 7.68 -9.06
CA SER A 95 -40.11 6.66 -9.14
C SER A 95 -41.47 7.27 -8.78
N GLN A 96 -41.54 8.07 -7.71
CA GLN A 96 -42.76 8.78 -7.31
C GLN A 96 -43.26 9.72 -8.40
N LEU A 97 -42.37 10.52 -8.99
CA LEU A 97 -42.71 11.42 -10.10
C LEU A 97 -43.23 10.65 -11.32
N ASN A 98 -42.62 9.51 -11.64
CA ASN A 98 -43.06 8.67 -12.75
C ASN A 98 -44.47 8.11 -12.51
N GLU A 99 -44.78 7.67 -11.29
CA GLU A 99 -46.14 7.23 -10.91
C GLU A 99 -47.16 8.37 -11.04
N GLU A 100 -46.84 9.58 -10.56
CA GLU A 100 -47.72 10.75 -10.70
C GLU A 100 -48.00 11.07 -12.18
N VAL A 101 -46.98 11.04 -13.04
CA VAL A 101 -47.13 11.27 -14.49
C VAL A 101 -48.01 10.20 -15.14
N ILE A 102 -47.87 8.93 -14.74
CA ILE A 102 -48.71 7.84 -15.24
C ILE A 102 -50.17 8.04 -14.83
N ASN A 103 -50.42 8.40 -13.57
CA ASN A 103 -51.76 8.63 -13.05
C ASN A 103 -52.48 9.76 -13.83
N VAL A 104 -51.79 10.89 -14.07
CA VAL A 104 -52.35 11.98 -14.87
C VAL A 104 -52.68 11.54 -16.30
N LYS A 105 -51.81 10.74 -16.93
CA LYS A 105 -52.06 10.20 -18.27
C LYS A 105 -53.27 9.25 -18.34
N GLN A 106 -53.60 8.54 -17.26
CA GLN A 106 -54.76 7.65 -17.21
C GLN A 106 -56.08 8.41 -16.98
N CYS A 107 -56.02 9.61 -16.43
CA CYS A 107 -57.19 10.47 -16.21
C CYS A 107 -57.54 11.37 -17.40
N LEU A 108 -56.72 11.39 -18.45
CA LEU A 108 -56.93 12.10 -19.72
C LEU A 108 -57.47 11.15 -20.79
#